data_AF-A0A359H6N3-F1
#
_entry.id   AF-A0A359H6N3-F1
#
_cell.length_a   1.000
_cell.length_b   1.000
_cell.length_c   1.000
_cell.angle_alpha   90.00
_cell.angle_beta   90.00
_cell.angle_gamma   90.00
#
_symmetry.space_group_name_H-M   'P 1'
#
loop_
_entity.id
_entity.type
_entity.pdbx_description
1 polymer ?
#
loop_
_entity_poly.entity_id
_entity_poly.type
_entity_poly.pdbx_seq_one_letter_code
_entity_poly.pdbx_strand_id
1 'polypeptide(L)'
;YNENGRLFQVEYPGEYNIRKISYDRNGRVDQIQDPSFPNQYWDMYDYDNNGNIVGISSWWGYENLIYDDNNRLSYWGYTTLGGSAYNEQYTYDSAGNVIQVARSSGGNSTFTYNNADQITSAGFTYDNRGNLTYDGINNYTYDSENRLTNVSYSGGSATYTYYANGLRKSKSVNGIITNYHYDNFGNLVRESNSSGVTKKLYCYSPEGKLICENINGSSYFVHDNYRGDVVTLTDEDGDIRAQYYYDPWGNQLSYSGTVTQPFRYAGYYYDEETGLYYCKGRYYSPRLRRFLTRDSLQSITDPMTLNPYVYVKNNPVILVDPSGNWQEGDEKFPKAIQDEIKRLTILYNNAKTKAERDAIRNKANLQREIGRQQLANNLLLKKIGAGLESGAREVINSYDVGDALLDIGQRKGEAYRAAVCLEDPSKALIKAGSKGVKFAKAVPYIGWAAWIPDAVDFGKGFMKGFNSL
;
A
#
# COMPACT_ATOMS: atom_id res chain seq x y z
N TYR A 1 -11.13 -14.20 -13.09
CA TYR A 1 -12.05 -13.05 -12.87
C TYR A 1 -13.39 -13.34 -13.51
N ASN A 2 -14.48 -12.88 -12.89
CA ASN A 2 -15.83 -13.00 -13.47
C ASN A 2 -16.06 -11.92 -14.53
N GLU A 3 -17.23 -11.95 -15.18
CA GLU A 3 -17.59 -11.01 -16.26
C GLU A 3 -17.58 -9.53 -15.84
N ASN A 4 -17.69 -9.25 -14.52
CA ASN A 4 -17.63 -7.90 -13.95
C ASN A 4 -16.23 -7.51 -13.47
N GLY A 5 -15.19 -8.28 -13.82
CA GLY A 5 -13.81 -8.02 -13.41
C GLY A 5 -13.54 -8.27 -11.92
N ARG A 6 -14.40 -9.02 -11.22
CA ARG A 6 -14.19 -9.38 -9.81
C ARG A 6 -13.44 -10.70 -9.68
N LEU A 7 -12.54 -10.78 -8.71
CA LEU A 7 -11.77 -11.99 -8.43
C LEU A 7 -12.71 -13.07 -7.86
N PHE A 8 -12.94 -14.16 -8.57
CA PHE A 8 -13.80 -15.25 -8.05
C PHE A 8 -13.01 -16.52 -7.74
N GLN A 9 -11.77 -16.63 -8.23
CA GLN A 9 -10.93 -17.80 -8.07
C GLN A 9 -9.45 -17.44 -8.19
N VAL A 10 -8.63 -18.02 -7.33
CA VAL A 10 -7.17 -18.07 -7.42
C VAL A 10 -6.77 -19.54 -7.44
N GLU A 11 -5.96 -19.92 -8.42
CA GLU A 11 -5.36 -21.25 -8.51
C GLU A 11 -3.87 -21.12 -8.18
N TYR A 12 -3.41 -21.88 -7.20
CA TYR A 12 -1.99 -22.00 -6.89
C TYR A 12 -1.45 -23.31 -7.52
N PRO A 13 -0.12 -23.45 -7.70
CA PRO A 13 0.47 -24.71 -8.12
C PRO A 13 -0.01 -25.91 -7.28
N GLY A 14 -0.25 -27.04 -7.97
CA GLY A 14 -0.84 -28.25 -7.39
C GLY A 14 -2.34 -28.38 -7.68
N GLU A 15 -2.87 -29.60 -7.82
CA GLU A 15 -4.29 -29.84 -8.17
C GLU A 15 -5.28 -29.45 -7.04
N TYR A 16 -4.77 -29.17 -5.83
CA TYR A 16 -5.58 -29.01 -4.62
C TYR A 16 -5.51 -27.63 -3.97
N ASN A 17 -4.79 -26.66 -4.52
CA ASN A 17 -4.71 -25.32 -3.93
C ASN A 17 -5.58 -24.34 -4.73
N ILE A 18 -6.84 -24.15 -4.32
CA ILE A 18 -7.78 -23.26 -5.03
C ILE A 18 -8.54 -22.41 -4.02
N ARG A 19 -8.42 -21.09 -4.11
CA ARG A 19 -9.26 -20.16 -3.33
C ARG A 19 -10.41 -19.64 -4.19
N LYS A 20 -11.65 -19.86 -3.75
CA LYS A 20 -12.87 -19.34 -4.37
C LYS A 20 -13.45 -18.18 -3.56
N ILE A 21 -14.02 -17.21 -4.27
CA ILE A 21 -14.69 -16.04 -3.71
C ILE A 21 -16.06 -15.91 -4.38
N SER A 22 -17.09 -15.89 -3.55
CA SER A 22 -18.47 -15.65 -3.98
C SER A 22 -18.90 -14.23 -3.61
N TYR A 23 -19.97 -13.76 -4.25
CA TYR A 23 -20.48 -12.41 -4.05
C TYR A 23 -21.99 -12.41 -3.90
N ASP A 24 -22.49 -11.55 -2.99
CA ASP A 24 -23.91 -11.28 -2.84
C ASP A 24 -24.47 -10.49 -4.04
N ARG A 25 -25.79 -10.28 -4.03
CA ARG A 25 -26.50 -9.52 -5.09
C ARG A 25 -26.05 -8.06 -5.22
N ASN A 26 -25.44 -7.48 -4.19
CA ASN A 26 -24.89 -6.13 -4.20
C ASN A 26 -23.41 -6.11 -4.63
N GLY A 27 -22.81 -7.28 -4.85
CA GLY A 27 -21.43 -7.44 -5.24
C GLY A 27 -20.42 -7.35 -4.11
N ARG A 28 -20.86 -7.51 -2.86
CA ARG A 28 -19.99 -7.67 -1.70
C ARG A 28 -19.61 -9.14 -1.57
N VAL A 29 -18.41 -9.43 -1.06
CA VAL A 29 -17.98 -10.81 -0.85
C VAL A 29 -18.88 -11.46 0.20
N ASP A 30 -19.57 -12.54 -0.12
CA ASP A 30 -20.40 -13.27 0.85
C ASP A 30 -19.69 -14.51 1.39
N GLN A 31 -18.79 -15.11 0.60
CA GLN A 31 -18.02 -16.28 0.99
C GLN A 31 -16.62 -16.28 0.40
N ILE A 32 -15.65 -16.72 1.20
CA ILE A 32 -14.30 -17.13 0.75
C ILE A 32 -14.12 -18.58 1.18
N GLN A 33 -13.59 -19.45 0.31
CA GLN A 33 -13.38 -20.85 0.66
C GLN A 33 -12.25 -21.46 -0.18
N ASP A 34 -11.50 -22.41 0.39
CA ASP A 34 -10.75 -23.38 -0.41
C ASP A 34 -11.53 -24.70 -0.43
N PRO A 35 -12.07 -25.14 -1.59
CA PRO A 35 -12.85 -26.37 -1.70
C PRO A 35 -12.09 -27.65 -1.34
N SER A 36 -10.75 -27.63 -1.37
CA SER A 36 -9.92 -28.75 -0.93
C SER A 36 -9.83 -28.84 0.59
N PHE A 37 -10.15 -27.73 1.29
CA PHE A 37 -10.18 -27.61 2.75
C PHE A 37 -11.58 -27.23 3.27
N PRO A 38 -12.65 -27.96 2.91
CA PRO A 38 -14.02 -27.53 3.17
C PRO A 38 -14.36 -27.41 4.67
N ASN A 39 -13.58 -28.04 5.54
CA ASN A 39 -13.73 -27.98 7.00
C ASN A 39 -12.62 -27.17 7.70
N GLN A 40 -11.67 -26.60 6.96
CA GLN A 40 -10.45 -25.99 7.50
C GLN A 40 -10.16 -24.60 6.93
N TYR A 41 -10.82 -24.19 5.84
CA TYR A 41 -10.72 -22.84 5.28
C TYR A 41 -11.98 -22.45 4.48
N TRP A 42 -12.90 -21.75 5.15
CA TRP A 42 -14.13 -21.12 4.65
C TRP A 42 -14.58 -19.95 5.55
N ASP A 43 -14.84 -18.78 5.00
CA ASP A 43 -15.43 -17.65 5.72
C ASP A 43 -16.73 -17.24 5.03
N MET A 44 -17.77 -16.93 5.79
CA MET A 44 -19.01 -16.32 5.31
C MET A 44 -19.27 -15.01 6.02
N TYR A 45 -19.76 -14.02 5.29
CA TYR A 45 -19.91 -12.65 5.77
C TYR A 45 -21.37 -12.16 5.68
N ASP A 46 -21.87 -11.69 6.82
CA ASP A 46 -23.15 -11.00 6.91
C ASP A 46 -22.94 -9.50 7.05
N TYR A 47 -23.83 -8.72 6.43
CA TYR A 47 -23.69 -7.27 6.36
C TYR A 47 -24.94 -6.53 6.85
N ASP A 48 -24.74 -5.37 7.47
CA ASP A 48 -25.82 -4.40 7.70
C ASP A 48 -26.14 -3.56 6.44
N ASN A 49 -27.08 -2.62 6.60
CA ASN A 49 -27.50 -1.69 5.54
C ASN A 49 -26.46 -0.61 5.20
N ASN A 50 -25.51 -0.36 6.09
CA ASN A 50 -24.41 0.58 5.90
C ASN A 50 -23.21 -0.09 5.22
N GLY A 51 -23.24 -1.42 5.08
CA GLY A 51 -22.20 -2.22 4.47
C GLY A 51 -21.13 -2.70 5.44
N ASN A 52 -21.33 -2.55 6.75
CA ASN A 52 -20.43 -3.13 7.74
C ASN A 52 -20.66 -4.65 7.85
N ILE A 53 -19.59 -5.41 8.12
CA ILE A 53 -19.69 -6.84 8.42
C ILE A 53 -20.18 -7.01 9.86
N VAL A 54 -21.36 -7.60 10.04
CA VAL A 54 -21.99 -7.83 11.35
C VAL A 54 -21.88 -9.28 11.82
N GLY A 55 -21.59 -10.21 10.91
CA GLY A 55 -21.41 -11.62 11.23
C GLY A 55 -20.29 -12.22 10.40
N ILE A 56 -19.46 -13.04 11.03
CA ILE A 56 -18.47 -13.88 10.36
C ILE A 56 -18.69 -15.31 10.83
N SER A 57 -19.03 -16.20 9.92
CA SER A 57 -19.03 -17.65 10.20
C SER A 57 -17.81 -18.26 9.53
N SER A 58 -17.03 -19.04 10.27
CA SER A 58 -15.83 -19.69 9.73
C SER A 58 -15.62 -21.10 10.29
N TRP A 59 -14.61 -21.80 9.79
CA TRP A 59 -14.16 -23.09 10.33
C TRP A 59 -13.68 -23.01 11.77
N TRP A 60 -13.35 -21.81 12.25
CA TRP A 60 -12.90 -21.59 13.62
C TRP A 60 -14.08 -21.36 14.57
N GLY A 61 -15.16 -20.74 14.08
CA GLY A 61 -16.30 -20.41 14.91
C GLY A 61 -17.20 -19.34 14.31
N TYR A 62 -17.93 -18.66 15.19
CA TYR A 62 -18.84 -17.58 14.83
C TYR A 62 -18.45 -16.28 15.53
N GLU A 63 -18.47 -15.19 14.78
CA GLU A 63 -18.24 -13.83 15.26
C GLU A 63 -19.48 -12.96 15.04
N ASN A 64 -19.81 -12.14 16.03
CA ASN A 64 -20.85 -11.12 15.98
C ASN A 64 -20.25 -9.75 16.22
N LEU A 65 -20.56 -8.79 15.34
CA LEU A 65 -20.03 -7.44 15.36
C LEU A 65 -21.16 -6.42 15.37
N ILE A 66 -21.07 -5.43 16.26
CA ILE A 66 -22.03 -4.32 16.36
C ILE A 66 -21.25 -3.03 16.21
N TYR A 67 -21.86 -2.08 15.52
CA TYR A 67 -21.31 -0.75 15.28
C TYR A 67 -22.18 0.31 15.92
N ASP A 68 -21.57 1.44 16.31
CA ASP A 68 -22.31 2.63 16.71
C ASP A 68 -22.82 3.42 15.50
N ASP A 69 -23.55 4.51 15.76
CA ASP A 69 -24.15 5.36 14.73
C ASP A 69 -23.12 6.03 13.79
N ASN A 70 -21.84 6.06 14.18
CA ASN A 70 -20.73 6.56 13.36
C ASN A 70 -20.03 5.44 12.57
N ASN A 71 -20.58 4.22 12.55
CA ASN A 71 -19.99 3.01 11.98
C ASN A 71 -18.65 2.61 12.61
N ARG A 72 -18.44 2.91 13.90
CA ARG A 72 -17.29 2.44 14.68
C ARG A 72 -17.64 1.13 15.37
N LEU A 73 -16.72 0.17 15.41
CA LEU A 73 -16.93 -1.14 16.02
C LEU A 73 -17.16 -1.00 17.54
N SER A 74 -18.38 -1.15 18.03
CA SER A 74 -18.70 -1.01 19.46
C SER A 74 -18.70 -2.33 20.22
N TYR A 75 -18.87 -3.46 19.52
CA TYR A 75 -18.87 -4.80 20.11
C TYR A 75 -18.26 -5.80 19.14
N TRP A 76 -17.46 -6.72 19.67
CA TRP A 76 -17.06 -7.94 18.99
C TRP A 76 -17.21 -9.12 19.94
N GLY A 77 -17.96 -10.13 19.55
CA GLY A 77 -18.03 -11.41 20.24
C GLY A 77 -17.59 -12.52 19.32
N TYR A 78 -16.82 -13.48 19.83
CA TYR A 78 -16.47 -14.69 19.09
C TYR A 78 -16.73 -15.93 19.94
N THR A 79 -17.14 -17.01 19.29
CA THR A 79 -17.33 -18.32 19.92
C THR A 79 -16.69 -19.36 19.02
N THR A 80 -15.64 -20.03 19.50
CA THR A 80 -15.00 -21.10 18.74
C THR A 80 -15.90 -22.34 18.69
N LEU A 81 -15.76 -23.17 17.66
CA LEU A 81 -16.49 -24.44 17.60
C LEU A 81 -16.19 -25.29 18.85
N GLY A 82 -17.22 -25.56 19.65
CA GLY A 82 -17.09 -26.32 20.90
C GLY A 82 -16.40 -25.60 22.06
N GLY A 83 -16.10 -24.30 21.94
CA GLY A 83 -15.46 -23.50 22.97
C GLY A 83 -16.39 -22.54 23.70
N SER A 84 -15.81 -21.74 24.60
CA SER A 84 -16.52 -20.70 25.34
C SER A 84 -16.61 -19.41 24.53
N ALA A 85 -17.72 -18.70 24.67
CA ALA A 85 -17.88 -17.38 24.08
C ALA A 85 -16.97 -16.34 24.77
N TYR A 86 -16.38 -15.48 23.97
CA TYR A 86 -15.62 -14.31 24.41
C TYR A 86 -16.19 -13.05 23.76
N ASN A 87 -16.12 -11.91 24.44
CA ASN A 87 -16.43 -10.63 23.82
C ASN A 87 -15.59 -9.48 24.34
N GLU A 88 -15.44 -8.48 23.48
CA GLU A 88 -14.96 -7.14 23.79
C GLU A 88 -16.03 -6.10 23.47
N GLN A 89 -16.19 -5.12 24.36
CA GLN A 89 -16.99 -3.92 24.17
C GLN A 89 -16.08 -2.70 24.13
N TYR A 90 -16.25 -1.87 23.11
CA TYR A 90 -15.43 -0.69 22.86
C TYR A 90 -16.24 0.57 23.13
N THR A 91 -15.72 1.43 24.00
CA THR A 91 -16.30 2.77 24.24
C THR A 91 -15.35 3.82 23.70
N TYR A 92 -15.92 4.81 23.02
CA TYR A 92 -15.19 5.90 22.38
C TYR A 92 -15.52 7.24 23.02
N ASP A 93 -14.55 8.15 23.05
CA ASP A 93 -14.85 9.56 23.25
C ASP A 93 -15.37 10.22 21.95
N SER A 94 -15.63 11.53 22.01
CA SER A 94 -16.09 12.32 20.87
C SER A 94 -15.04 12.48 19.76
N ALA A 95 -13.75 12.37 20.09
CA ALA A 95 -12.65 12.38 19.13
C ALA A 95 -12.39 10.99 18.53
N GLY A 96 -13.08 9.95 18.99
CA GLY A 96 -12.91 8.57 18.52
C GLY A 96 -11.75 7.82 19.16
N ASN A 97 -11.18 8.30 20.27
CA ASN A 97 -10.24 7.50 21.03
C ASN A 97 -10.98 6.36 21.77
N VAL A 98 -10.38 5.17 21.81
CA VAL A 98 -10.89 4.05 22.61
C VAL A 98 -10.62 4.34 24.10
N ILE A 99 -11.64 4.75 24.84
CA ILE A 99 -11.51 5.05 26.28
C ILE A 99 -11.69 3.81 27.15
N GLN A 100 -12.40 2.79 26.66
CA GLN A 100 -12.57 1.53 27.39
C GLN A 100 -12.65 0.34 26.43
N VAL A 101 -12.01 -0.75 26.83
CA VAL A 101 -12.23 -2.10 26.30
C VAL A 101 -12.65 -3.00 27.45
N ALA A 102 -13.92 -3.37 27.51
CA ALA A 102 -14.44 -4.31 28.50
C ALA A 102 -14.47 -5.73 27.92
N ARG A 103 -13.95 -6.70 28.67
CA ARG A 103 -13.78 -8.09 28.21
C ARG A 103 -14.57 -9.05 29.08
N SER A 104 -15.24 -10.02 28.47
CA SER A 104 -15.99 -11.04 29.23
C SER A 104 -15.11 -11.93 30.12
N SER A 105 -13.83 -12.08 29.79
CA SER A 105 -12.85 -12.81 30.61
C SER A 105 -12.25 -11.99 31.76
N GLY A 106 -12.62 -10.71 31.89
CA GLY A 106 -11.92 -9.74 32.74
C GLY A 106 -10.69 -9.12 32.07
N GLY A 107 -9.94 -8.30 32.80
CA GLY A 107 -8.79 -7.58 32.22
C GLY A 107 -9.19 -6.39 31.34
N ASN A 108 -10.16 -5.61 31.80
CA ASN A 108 -10.61 -4.40 31.11
C ASN A 108 -9.45 -3.40 30.99
N SER A 109 -9.41 -2.69 29.86
CA SER A 109 -8.45 -1.61 29.62
C SER A 109 -9.17 -0.27 29.62
N THR A 110 -8.58 0.75 30.23
CA THR A 110 -9.12 2.11 30.24
C THR A 110 -8.00 3.09 29.95
N PHE A 111 -8.26 4.02 29.02
CA PHE A 111 -7.32 5.05 28.62
C PHE A 111 -7.94 6.42 28.78
N THR A 112 -7.12 7.38 29.20
CA THR A 112 -7.44 8.81 29.20
C THR A 112 -6.61 9.49 28.14
N TYR A 113 -7.13 10.59 27.58
CA TYR A 113 -6.51 11.31 26.48
C TYR A 113 -6.49 12.81 26.74
N ASN A 114 -5.47 13.50 26.21
CA ASN A 114 -5.44 14.96 26.18
C ASN A 114 -6.09 15.51 24.89
N ASN A 115 -6.14 16.85 24.76
CA ASN A 115 -6.72 17.53 23.60
C ASN A 115 -5.96 17.29 22.28
N ALA A 116 -4.77 16.69 22.32
CA ALA A 116 -4.00 16.27 21.14
C ALA A 116 -4.18 14.78 20.85
N ASP A 117 -5.17 14.12 21.47
CA ASP A 117 -5.46 12.69 21.38
C ASP A 117 -4.31 11.78 21.86
N GLN A 118 -3.39 12.27 22.69
CA GLN A 118 -2.32 11.46 23.27
C GLN A 118 -2.79 10.76 24.53
N ILE A 119 -2.37 9.51 24.76
CA ILE A 119 -2.71 8.77 25.97
C ILE A 119 -2.04 9.42 27.18
N THR A 120 -2.83 9.77 28.19
CA THR A 120 -2.36 10.36 29.46
C THR A 120 -2.38 9.38 30.64
N SER A 121 -2.83 8.14 30.41
CA SER A 121 -2.75 7.09 31.42
C SER A 121 -1.30 6.88 31.89
N ALA A 122 -1.12 6.50 33.15
CA ALA A 122 0.22 6.29 33.72
C ALA A 122 1.02 5.28 32.89
N GLY A 123 2.31 5.57 32.67
CA GLY A 123 3.21 4.74 31.87
C GLY A 123 3.24 5.07 30.38
N PHE A 124 2.52 6.10 29.92
CA PHE A 124 2.62 6.59 28.53
C PHE A 124 3.38 7.91 28.47
N THR A 125 4.31 8.04 27.53
CA THR A 125 5.03 9.30 27.27
C THR A 125 5.10 9.60 25.79
N TYR A 126 5.18 10.88 25.45
CA TYR A 126 5.25 11.37 24.08
C TYR A 126 6.35 12.43 23.94
N ASP A 127 6.94 12.52 22.74
CA ASP A 127 7.80 13.65 22.39
C ASP A 127 6.98 14.91 22.03
N ASN A 128 7.68 16.03 21.78
CA ASN A 128 7.05 17.29 21.42
C ASN A 128 6.38 17.31 20.03
N ARG A 129 6.63 16.30 19.18
CA ARG A 129 5.98 16.10 17.88
C ARG A 129 4.75 15.21 18.00
N GLY A 130 4.54 14.60 19.16
CA GLY A 130 3.44 13.69 19.45
C GLY A 130 3.71 12.25 19.04
N ASN A 131 4.97 11.84 18.93
CA ASN A 131 5.32 10.43 18.78
C ASN A 131 5.33 9.76 20.15
N LEU A 132 4.73 8.57 20.27
CA LEU A 132 4.72 7.81 21.52
C LEU A 132 6.14 7.33 21.84
N THR A 133 6.75 7.79 22.94
CA THR A 133 8.12 7.42 23.34
C THR A 133 8.19 6.28 24.34
N TYR A 134 7.10 6.00 25.06
CA TYR A 134 6.97 4.84 25.95
C TYR A 134 5.50 4.45 26.09
N ASP A 135 5.17 3.16 25.99
CA ASP A 135 3.78 2.65 26.05
C ASP A 135 3.45 1.80 27.29
N GLY A 136 4.31 1.88 28.31
CA GLY A 136 4.28 1.05 29.50
C GLY A 136 5.05 -0.27 29.36
N ILE A 137 5.49 -0.62 28.15
CA ILE A 137 6.18 -1.89 27.85
C ILE A 137 7.50 -1.62 27.10
N ASN A 138 7.45 -0.83 26.06
CA ASN A 138 8.51 -0.57 25.10
C ASN A 138 8.84 0.91 25.05
N ASN A 139 10.13 1.23 24.87
CA ASN A 139 10.60 2.58 24.57
C ASN A 139 10.80 2.74 23.07
N TYR A 140 10.48 3.91 22.54
CA TYR A 140 10.52 4.23 21.11
C TYR A 140 11.35 5.48 20.86
N THR A 141 12.10 5.47 19.75
CA THR A 141 12.81 6.65 19.26
C THR A 141 12.54 6.87 17.79
N TYR A 142 12.57 8.13 17.37
CA TYR A 142 12.19 8.55 16.02
C TYR A 142 13.25 9.47 15.41
N ASP A 143 13.33 9.48 14.09
CA ASP A 143 14.14 10.45 13.35
C ASP A 143 13.43 11.81 13.15
N SER A 144 14.07 12.71 12.41
CA SER A 144 13.50 14.03 12.09
C SER A 144 12.23 13.98 11.24
N GLU A 145 11.96 12.87 10.56
CA GLU A 145 10.80 12.64 9.70
C GLU A 145 9.69 11.84 10.43
N ASN A 146 9.79 11.69 11.76
CA ASN A 146 8.89 10.91 12.62
C ASN A 146 8.84 9.40 12.26
N ARG A 147 9.90 8.86 11.64
CA ARG A 147 10.01 7.42 11.39
C ARG A 147 10.66 6.74 12.59
N LEU A 148 10.14 5.57 12.97
CA LEU A 148 10.61 4.82 14.14
C LEU A 148 12.01 4.24 13.89
N THR A 149 13.02 4.66 14.65
CA THR A 149 14.41 4.20 14.45
C THR A 149 14.85 3.14 15.45
N ASN A 150 14.26 3.09 16.63
CA ASN A 150 14.54 2.05 17.63
C ASN A 150 13.32 1.76 18.50
N VAL A 151 13.16 0.48 18.84
CA VAL A 151 12.31 -0.02 19.91
C VAL A 151 13.18 -0.77 20.91
N SER A 152 13.16 -0.34 22.16
CA SER A 152 13.77 -1.08 23.26
C SER A 152 12.67 -1.76 24.07
N TYR A 153 12.75 -3.08 24.18
CA TYR A 153 11.76 -3.95 24.82
C TYR A 153 12.46 -4.92 25.79
N SER A 154 11.70 -5.62 26.64
CA SER A 154 12.27 -6.47 27.72
C SER A 154 13.30 -7.51 27.24
N GLY A 155 13.16 -7.99 26.00
CA GLY A 155 14.05 -8.99 25.37
C GLY A 155 15.18 -8.42 24.50
N GLY A 156 15.39 -7.10 24.49
CA GLY A 156 16.47 -6.47 23.72
C GLY A 156 16.03 -5.23 22.95
N SER A 157 16.55 -5.07 21.73
CA SER A 157 16.16 -3.93 20.90
C SER A 157 16.09 -4.27 19.42
N ALA A 158 15.17 -3.57 18.75
CA ALA A 158 15.03 -3.54 17.31
C ALA A 158 15.42 -2.15 16.81
N THR A 159 16.23 -2.07 15.76
CA THR A 159 16.58 -0.82 15.08
C THR A 159 16.19 -0.88 13.62
N TYR A 160 15.82 0.26 13.05
CA TYR A 160 15.34 0.38 11.68
C TYR A 160 16.08 1.47 10.93
N THR A 161 16.29 1.24 9.64
CA THR A 161 16.77 2.26 8.71
C THR A 161 15.81 2.38 7.53
N TYR A 162 15.87 3.49 6.81
CA TYR A 162 14.91 3.83 5.75
C TYR A 162 15.61 4.24 4.45
N TYR A 163 14.97 3.95 3.33
CA TYR A 163 15.30 4.56 2.05
C TYR A 163 14.81 6.02 2.02
N ALA A 164 15.32 6.80 1.06
CA ALA A 164 14.91 8.19 0.88
C ALA A 164 13.40 8.37 0.57
N ASN A 165 12.74 7.33 0.06
CA ASN A 165 11.29 7.33 -0.17
C ASN A 165 10.46 6.94 1.07
N GLY A 166 11.10 6.76 2.24
CA GLY A 166 10.43 6.43 3.49
C GLY A 166 10.19 4.94 3.74
N LEU A 167 10.44 4.05 2.77
CA LEU A 167 10.30 2.61 3.00
C LEU A 167 11.44 2.07 3.87
N ARG A 168 11.12 1.17 4.80
CA ARG A 168 12.06 0.51 5.71
C ARG A 168 13.11 -0.28 4.92
N LYS A 169 14.35 0.17 4.97
CA LYS A 169 15.49 -0.42 4.27
C LYS A 169 16.05 -1.64 4.99
N SER A 170 16.20 -1.56 6.31
CA SER A 170 16.71 -2.68 7.11
C SER A 170 16.12 -2.68 8.50
N LYS A 171 16.18 -3.85 9.13
CA LYS A 171 15.89 -4.07 10.55
C LYS A 171 17.06 -4.81 11.18
N SER A 172 17.47 -4.42 12.38
CA SER A 172 18.37 -5.23 13.21
C SER A 172 17.72 -5.56 14.53
N VAL A 173 17.57 -6.84 14.83
CA VAL A 173 17.04 -7.35 16.11
C VAL A 173 18.16 -8.09 16.80
N ASN A 174 18.60 -7.61 17.97
CA ASN A 174 19.67 -8.23 18.75
C ASN A 174 20.94 -8.54 17.90
N GLY A 175 21.30 -7.65 16.97
CA GLY A 175 22.46 -7.78 16.08
C GLY A 175 22.22 -8.57 14.79
N ILE A 176 21.07 -9.25 14.63
CA ILE A 176 20.71 -9.96 13.40
C ILE A 176 20.08 -8.96 12.43
N ILE A 177 20.68 -8.77 11.26
CA ILE A 177 20.22 -7.82 10.24
C ILE A 177 19.39 -8.51 9.17
N THR A 178 18.21 -7.96 8.91
CA THR A 178 17.36 -8.23 7.75
C THR A 178 17.29 -6.99 6.87
N ASN A 179 17.57 -7.16 5.59
CA ASN A 179 17.50 -6.12 4.56
C ASN A 179 16.26 -6.33 3.69
N TYR A 180 15.55 -5.25 3.40
CA TYR A 180 14.28 -5.25 2.67
C TYR A 180 14.46 -4.67 1.26
N HIS A 181 13.91 -5.36 0.27
CA HIS A 181 14.00 -4.98 -1.14
C HIS A 181 12.60 -4.88 -1.73
N TYR A 182 12.30 -3.73 -2.32
CA TYR A 182 10.97 -3.41 -2.83
C TYR A 182 10.95 -3.35 -4.36
N ASP A 183 9.78 -3.62 -4.95
CA ASP A 183 9.53 -3.28 -6.34
C ASP A 183 9.23 -1.78 -6.51
N ASN A 184 9.00 -1.34 -7.76
CA ASN A 184 8.69 0.05 -8.08
C ASN A 184 7.32 0.52 -7.56
N PHE A 185 6.46 -0.40 -7.11
CA PHE A 185 5.15 -0.11 -6.53
C PHE A 185 5.18 -0.09 -4.99
N GLY A 186 6.35 -0.35 -4.39
CA GLY A 186 6.52 -0.35 -2.93
C GLY A 186 6.08 -1.66 -2.27
N ASN A 187 5.94 -2.75 -3.02
CA ASN A 187 5.72 -4.08 -2.46
C ASN A 187 7.05 -4.69 -2.05
N LEU A 188 7.13 -5.28 -0.85
CA LEU A 188 8.34 -5.96 -0.39
C LEU A 188 8.44 -7.30 -1.14
N VAL A 189 9.43 -7.44 -2.01
CA VAL A 189 9.60 -8.63 -2.87
C VAL A 189 10.66 -9.59 -2.36
N ARG A 190 11.57 -9.13 -1.48
CA ARG A 190 12.67 -9.94 -0.96
C ARG A 190 13.17 -9.47 0.39
N GLU A 191 13.53 -10.44 1.23
CA GLU A 191 14.38 -10.24 2.41
C GLU A 191 15.74 -10.93 2.22
N SER A 192 16.81 -10.25 2.64
CA SER A 192 18.15 -10.84 2.69
C SER A 192 18.83 -10.60 4.03
N ASN A 193 19.80 -11.44 4.39
CA ASN A 193 20.63 -11.18 5.56
C ASN A 193 21.66 -10.05 5.31
N SER A 194 22.55 -9.80 6.28
CA SER A 194 23.65 -8.83 6.19
C SER A 194 24.62 -9.09 5.04
N SER A 195 24.84 -10.35 4.67
CA SER A 195 25.69 -10.75 3.54
C SER A 195 24.99 -10.70 2.18
N GLY A 196 23.73 -10.25 2.13
CA GLY A 196 22.95 -10.18 0.89
C GLY A 196 22.33 -11.51 0.44
N VAL A 197 22.45 -12.57 1.23
CA VAL A 197 21.84 -13.87 0.93
C VAL A 197 20.33 -13.78 1.15
N THR A 198 19.56 -14.08 0.10
CA THR A 198 18.10 -14.15 0.14
C THR A 198 17.62 -15.16 1.17
N LYS A 199 16.69 -14.75 2.02
CA LYS A 199 16.01 -15.61 3.01
C LYS A 199 14.54 -15.79 2.73
N LYS A 200 13.89 -14.73 2.23
CA LYS A 200 12.49 -14.77 1.81
C LYS A 200 12.30 -14.07 0.46
N LEU A 201 11.41 -14.61 -0.36
CA LEU A 201 10.87 -13.95 -1.55
C LEU A 201 9.35 -13.89 -1.44
N TYR A 202 8.75 -12.86 -2.02
CA TYR A 202 7.30 -12.65 -1.98
C TYR A 202 6.76 -12.45 -3.39
N CYS A 203 5.61 -13.06 -3.63
CA CYS A 203 4.91 -12.98 -4.91
C CYS A 203 3.55 -12.32 -4.70
N TYR A 204 3.20 -11.45 -5.64
CA TYR A 204 1.95 -10.69 -5.61
C TYR A 204 1.11 -10.98 -6.84
N SER A 205 -0.21 -10.90 -6.69
CA SER A 205 -1.13 -10.83 -7.82
C SER A 205 -0.93 -9.52 -8.60
N PRO A 206 -1.45 -9.41 -9.84
CA PRO A 206 -1.41 -8.17 -10.61
C PRO A 206 -2.01 -6.95 -9.87
N GLU A 207 -2.90 -7.18 -8.92
CA GLU A 207 -3.57 -6.17 -8.09
C GLU A 207 -2.77 -5.83 -6.81
N GLY A 208 -1.58 -6.39 -6.63
CA GLY A 208 -0.68 -6.10 -5.50
C GLY A 208 -0.99 -6.89 -4.23
N LYS A 209 -1.76 -7.98 -4.33
CA LYS A 209 -2.11 -8.83 -3.19
C LYS A 209 -1.06 -9.93 -2.99
N LEU A 210 -0.60 -10.16 -1.77
CA LEU A 210 0.34 -11.25 -1.47
C LEU A 210 -0.32 -12.62 -1.73
N ILE A 211 0.31 -13.46 -2.54
CA ILE A 211 -0.21 -14.79 -2.92
C ILE A 211 0.76 -15.93 -2.63
N CYS A 212 2.06 -15.67 -2.64
CA CYS A 212 3.04 -16.64 -2.17
C CYS A 212 4.22 -16.01 -1.46
N GLU A 213 4.85 -16.83 -0.63
CA GLU A 213 6.18 -16.59 -0.13
C GLU A 213 7.07 -17.80 -0.40
N ASN A 214 8.36 -17.56 -0.57
CA ASN A 214 9.36 -18.62 -0.55
C ASN A 214 10.29 -18.38 0.63
N ILE A 215 10.42 -19.34 1.52
CA ILE A 215 11.29 -19.28 2.70
C ILE A 215 12.40 -20.32 2.53
N ASN A 216 13.63 -19.86 2.38
CA ASN A 216 14.82 -20.70 2.20
C ASN A 216 14.67 -21.81 1.12
N GLY A 217 13.91 -21.55 0.04
CA GLY A 217 13.72 -22.49 -1.07
C GLY A 217 12.36 -23.17 -1.07
N SER A 218 11.65 -23.25 0.06
CA SER A 218 10.30 -23.84 0.13
C SER A 218 9.22 -22.79 -0.13
N SER A 219 8.25 -23.11 -0.98
CA SER A 219 7.16 -22.19 -1.34
C SER A 219 5.92 -22.45 -0.50
N TYR A 220 5.29 -21.36 -0.05
CA TYR A 220 4.04 -21.37 0.69
C TYR A 220 3.04 -20.42 0.05
N PHE A 221 1.78 -20.84 0.01
CA PHE A 221 0.67 -20.11 -0.60
C PHE A 221 -0.19 -19.48 0.46
N VAL A 222 -0.52 -18.21 0.24
CA VAL A 222 -1.20 -17.36 1.22
C VAL A 222 -2.70 -17.41 1.00
N HIS A 223 -3.42 -17.77 2.05
CA HIS A 223 -4.87 -17.77 2.11
C HIS A 223 -5.33 -16.71 3.13
N ASP A 224 -6.15 -15.77 2.67
CA ASP A 224 -6.56 -14.61 3.47
C ASP A 224 -8.07 -14.44 3.55
N ASN A 225 -8.52 -13.72 4.59
CA ASN A 225 -9.93 -13.39 4.75
C ASN A 225 -10.31 -12.15 3.91
N TYR A 226 -11.54 -11.66 4.07
CA TYR A 226 -12.06 -10.49 3.37
C TYR A 226 -11.18 -9.23 3.49
N ARG A 227 -10.61 -9.00 4.67
CA ARG A 227 -9.77 -7.83 4.96
C ARG A 227 -8.38 -7.94 4.35
N GLY A 228 -7.93 -9.16 4.08
CA GLY A 228 -6.56 -9.45 3.70
C GLY A 228 -5.69 -9.93 4.85
N ASP A 229 -6.26 -10.37 5.98
CA ASP A 229 -5.48 -11.04 7.01
C ASP A 229 -5.04 -12.41 6.51
N VAL A 230 -3.76 -12.75 6.65
CA VAL A 230 -3.29 -14.11 6.37
C VAL A 230 -3.78 -15.06 7.45
N VAL A 231 -4.69 -15.96 7.10
CA VAL A 231 -5.31 -16.90 8.05
C VAL A 231 -4.82 -18.32 7.87
N THR A 232 -4.38 -18.71 6.67
CA THR A 232 -3.82 -20.04 6.41
C THR A 232 -2.62 -19.94 5.44
N LEU A 233 -1.62 -20.79 5.63
CA LEU A 233 -0.57 -21.07 4.66
C LEU A 233 -0.64 -22.54 4.25
N THR A 234 -0.63 -22.80 2.95
CA THR A 234 -0.42 -24.16 2.41
C THR A 234 0.93 -24.27 1.71
N ASP A 235 1.45 -25.47 1.53
CA ASP A 235 2.62 -25.70 0.68
C ASP A 235 2.25 -26.19 -0.73
N GLU A 236 3.26 -26.62 -1.49
CA GLU A 236 3.15 -27.17 -2.84
C GLU A 236 2.39 -28.49 -2.95
N ASP A 237 2.30 -29.26 -1.86
CA ASP A 237 1.48 -30.47 -1.79
C ASP A 237 0.03 -30.16 -1.36
N GLY A 238 -0.22 -28.91 -0.95
CA GLY A 238 -1.50 -28.45 -0.42
C GLY A 238 -1.63 -28.60 1.09
N ASP A 239 -0.63 -29.13 1.79
CA ASP A 239 -0.72 -29.30 3.25
C ASP A 239 -0.77 -27.95 3.96
N ILE A 240 -1.65 -27.83 4.96
CA ILE A 240 -1.66 -26.66 5.85
C ILE A 240 -0.36 -26.64 6.68
N ARG A 241 0.40 -25.56 6.56
CA ARG A 241 1.66 -25.33 7.29
C ARG A 241 1.56 -24.28 8.38
N ALA A 242 0.57 -23.39 8.29
CA ALA A 242 0.24 -22.46 9.36
C ALA A 242 -1.23 -22.06 9.32
N GLN A 243 -1.81 -21.79 10.49
CA GLN A 243 -3.09 -21.13 10.65
C GLN A 243 -2.98 -20.04 11.71
N TYR A 244 -3.65 -18.92 11.45
CA TYR A 244 -3.68 -17.76 12.32
C TYR A 244 -5.12 -17.35 12.59
N TYR A 245 -5.36 -16.85 13.80
CA TYR A 245 -6.62 -16.21 14.15
C TYR A 245 -6.36 -14.91 14.88
N TYR A 246 -7.07 -13.85 14.50
CA TYR A 246 -6.89 -12.50 15.02
C TYR A 246 -8.19 -11.97 15.61
N ASP A 247 -8.07 -11.04 16.56
CA ASP A 247 -9.17 -10.13 16.86
C ASP A 247 -9.35 -9.08 15.74
N PRO A 248 -10.45 -8.31 15.73
CA PRO A 248 -10.70 -7.30 14.70
C PRO A 248 -9.61 -6.23 14.60
N TRP A 249 -8.81 -6.04 15.64
CA TRP A 249 -7.76 -5.03 15.75
C TRP A 249 -6.36 -5.58 15.45
N GLY A 250 -6.25 -6.85 15.07
CA GLY A 250 -5.00 -7.49 14.66
C GLY A 250 -4.17 -8.10 15.79
N ASN A 251 -4.71 -8.24 17.00
CA ASN A 251 -4.07 -9.06 18.04
C ASN A 251 -4.25 -10.53 17.66
N GLN A 252 -3.14 -11.26 17.57
CA GLN A 252 -3.18 -12.70 17.29
C GLN A 252 -3.68 -13.45 18.53
N LEU A 253 -4.82 -14.13 18.38
CA LEU A 253 -5.41 -14.96 19.43
C LEU A 253 -4.93 -16.40 19.39
N SER A 254 -4.65 -16.91 18.19
CA SER A 254 -4.19 -18.29 17.99
C SER A 254 -3.21 -18.36 16.84
N TYR A 255 -2.27 -19.28 16.98
CA TYR A 255 -1.36 -19.72 15.91
C TYR A 255 -1.10 -21.21 16.09
N SER A 256 -1.19 -21.94 14.98
CA SER A 256 -0.74 -23.32 14.88
C SER A 256 0.04 -23.48 13.58
N GLY A 257 1.13 -24.24 13.59
CA GLY A 257 1.92 -24.44 12.38
C GLY A 257 3.40 -24.68 12.62
N THR A 258 4.10 -25.00 11.54
CA THR A 258 5.55 -25.21 11.50
C THR A 258 6.29 -24.06 10.83
N VAL A 259 5.58 -23.11 10.24
CA VAL A 259 6.13 -22.00 9.46
C VAL A 259 5.53 -20.67 9.91
N THR A 260 6.38 -19.67 10.11
CA THR A 260 5.94 -18.30 10.41
C THR A 260 6.34 -17.32 9.31
N GLN A 261 5.43 -16.38 9.06
CA GLN A 261 5.64 -15.32 8.10
C GLN A 261 5.21 -13.95 8.63
N PRO A 262 5.83 -12.87 8.10
CA PRO A 262 5.65 -11.56 8.70
C PRO A 262 4.36 -10.86 8.27
N PHE A 263 3.82 -11.10 7.08
CA PHE A 263 2.61 -10.44 6.58
C PHE A 263 1.32 -10.99 7.21
N ARG A 264 0.84 -10.40 8.30
CA ARG A 264 -0.28 -10.98 9.06
C ARG A 264 -1.58 -10.22 8.83
N TYR A 265 -2.07 -9.55 9.85
CA TYR A 265 -3.29 -8.73 9.81
C TYR A 265 -3.24 -7.67 8.70
N ALA A 266 -4.31 -7.59 7.90
CA ALA A 266 -4.49 -6.68 6.76
C ALA A 266 -3.31 -6.67 5.76
N GLY A 267 -2.54 -7.77 5.68
CA GLY A 267 -1.35 -7.86 4.83
C GLY A 267 -0.21 -6.95 5.29
N TYR A 268 -0.18 -6.53 6.56
CA TYR A 268 0.92 -5.75 7.13
C TYR A 268 2.04 -6.62 7.64
N TYR A 269 3.26 -6.09 7.56
CA TYR A 269 4.44 -6.73 8.11
C TYR A 269 4.44 -6.61 9.65
N TYR A 270 4.35 -7.74 10.34
CA TYR A 270 4.40 -7.84 11.79
C TYR A 270 5.83 -8.05 12.28
N ASP A 271 6.28 -7.15 13.16
CA ASP A 271 7.54 -7.27 13.88
C ASP A 271 7.29 -8.04 15.18
N GLU A 272 7.46 -9.36 15.14
CA GLU A 272 7.21 -10.28 16.26
C GLU A 272 7.85 -9.83 17.57
N GLU A 273 9.05 -9.27 17.49
CA GLU A 273 9.82 -8.84 18.66
C GLU A 273 9.24 -7.62 19.39
N THR A 274 8.44 -6.80 18.68
CA THR A 274 7.84 -5.57 19.23
C THR A 274 6.33 -5.64 19.38
N GLY A 275 5.68 -6.57 18.66
CA GLY A 275 4.23 -6.65 18.58
C GLY A 275 3.58 -5.56 17.73
N LEU A 276 4.35 -4.92 16.85
CA LEU A 276 3.88 -3.83 15.98
C LEU A 276 3.71 -4.29 14.54
N TYR A 277 2.76 -3.67 13.86
CA TYR A 277 2.63 -3.75 12.40
C TYR A 277 3.32 -2.55 11.75
N TYR A 278 4.21 -2.83 10.81
CA TYR A 278 4.79 -1.83 9.92
C TYR A 278 3.85 -1.61 8.73
N CYS A 279 3.19 -0.46 8.73
CA CYS A 279 2.23 -0.04 7.71
C CYS A 279 2.88 0.96 6.74
N LYS A 280 4.14 0.75 6.36
CA LYS A 280 4.95 1.65 5.51
C LYS A 280 5.21 3.03 6.15
N GLY A 281 4.23 3.93 6.15
CA GLY A 281 4.38 5.28 6.67
C GLY A 281 4.39 5.37 8.19
N ARG A 282 3.76 4.41 8.89
CA ARG A 282 3.61 4.41 10.35
C ARG A 282 3.68 3.00 10.94
N TYR A 283 3.83 2.94 12.26
CA TYR A 283 3.70 1.71 13.03
C TYR A 283 2.37 1.69 13.77
N TYR A 284 1.63 0.60 13.57
CA TYR A 284 0.35 0.35 14.21
C TYR A 284 0.53 -0.61 15.39
N SER A 285 -0.05 -0.27 16.54
CA SER A 285 -0.10 -1.14 17.71
C SER A 285 -1.49 -1.78 17.81
N PRO A 286 -1.64 -3.10 17.59
CA PRO A 286 -2.92 -3.79 17.76
C PRO A 286 -3.37 -3.79 19.22
N ARG A 287 -2.41 -3.80 20.16
CA ARG A 287 -2.66 -3.70 21.60
C ARG A 287 -3.33 -2.38 21.98
N LEU A 288 -2.84 -1.28 21.41
CA LEU A 288 -3.38 0.07 21.66
C LEU A 288 -4.46 0.49 20.67
N ARG A 289 -4.70 -0.30 19.61
CA ARG A 289 -5.70 -0.06 18.56
C ARG A 289 -5.48 1.26 17.82
N ARG A 290 -4.22 1.69 17.72
CA ARG A 290 -3.86 3.00 17.16
C ARG A 290 -2.42 3.05 16.63
N PHE A 291 -2.14 4.04 15.80
CA PHE A 291 -0.78 4.35 15.36
C PHE A 291 0.06 4.97 16.49
N LEU A 292 1.37 4.74 16.45
CA LEU A 292 2.30 5.32 17.43
C LEU A 292 2.60 6.81 17.19
N THR A 293 2.39 7.26 15.95
CA THR A 293 2.69 8.62 15.48
C THR A 293 1.46 9.24 14.84
N ARG A 294 1.45 10.58 14.81
CA ARG A 294 0.36 11.36 14.22
C ARG A 294 0.29 11.15 12.71
N ASP A 295 -0.91 11.07 12.18
CA ASP A 295 -1.18 11.20 10.76
C ASP A 295 -0.81 12.61 10.31
N SER A 296 -0.02 12.68 9.24
CA SER A 296 0.31 13.94 8.58
C SER A 296 -0.85 14.48 7.75
N LEU A 297 -1.83 13.63 7.40
CA LEU A 297 -2.97 13.95 6.56
C LEU A 297 -4.25 13.98 7.41
N GLN A 298 -4.77 15.19 7.66
CA GLN A 298 -6.03 15.41 8.36
C GLN A 298 -7.04 16.08 7.42
N SER A 299 -8.32 15.70 7.51
CA SER A 299 -9.38 16.29 6.70
C SER A 299 -10.52 16.83 7.55
N ILE A 300 -10.79 18.13 7.43
CA ILE A 300 -11.92 18.77 8.11
C ILE A 300 -13.29 18.31 7.58
N THR A 301 -13.35 17.69 6.39
CA THR A 301 -14.60 17.18 5.81
C THR A 301 -14.92 15.75 6.27
N ASP A 302 -14.03 15.15 7.06
CA ASP A 302 -14.20 13.84 7.64
C ASP A 302 -13.70 13.90 9.09
N PRO A 303 -14.58 14.29 10.04
CA PRO A 303 -14.18 14.59 11.41
C PRO A 303 -13.41 13.46 12.11
N MET A 304 -13.59 12.21 11.67
CA MET A 304 -12.87 11.06 12.21
C MET A 304 -11.38 11.04 11.84
N THR A 305 -11.00 11.72 10.76
CA THR A 305 -9.60 11.91 10.36
C THR A 305 -8.90 13.03 11.14
N LEU A 306 -9.63 13.78 11.97
CA LEU A 306 -9.03 14.79 12.85
C LEU A 306 -8.32 14.17 14.04
N ASN A 307 -8.67 12.92 14.40
CA ASN A 307 -7.88 12.15 15.34
C ASN A 307 -6.67 11.55 14.62
N PRO A 308 -5.45 12.03 14.90
CA PRO A 308 -4.29 11.70 14.08
C PRO A 308 -3.75 10.29 14.36
N TYR A 309 -4.27 9.55 15.34
CA TYR A 309 -3.76 8.21 15.68
C TYR A 309 -4.75 7.10 15.38
N VAL A 310 -6.02 7.40 15.13
CA VAL A 310 -7.07 6.39 14.92
C VAL A 310 -6.73 5.53 13.71
N TYR A 311 -6.78 4.21 13.92
CA TYR A 311 -6.65 3.26 12.84
C TYR A 311 -8.01 3.12 12.14
N VAL A 312 -8.03 3.38 10.82
CA VAL A 312 -9.15 3.12 9.91
C VAL A 312 -10.54 3.50 10.45
N LYS A 313 -10.64 4.71 11.03
CA LYS A 313 -11.89 5.25 11.58
C LYS A 313 -12.56 4.34 12.62
N ASN A 314 -11.79 3.52 13.33
CA ASN A 314 -12.32 2.53 14.26
C ASN A 314 -13.30 1.52 13.63
N ASN A 315 -13.21 1.29 12.32
CA ASN A 315 -13.90 0.20 11.64
C ASN A 315 -12.88 -0.77 11.03
N PRO A 316 -12.15 -1.51 11.89
CA PRO A 316 -11.00 -2.28 11.47
C PRO A 316 -11.39 -3.60 10.77
N VAL A 317 -12.68 -3.87 10.58
CA VAL A 317 -13.18 -5.13 10.04
C VAL A 317 -13.22 -5.08 8.51
N ILE A 318 -13.67 -3.96 7.94
CA ILE A 318 -13.81 -3.73 6.49
C ILE A 318 -12.78 -2.75 5.94
N LEU A 319 -12.24 -1.85 6.77
CA LEU A 319 -11.29 -0.85 6.33
C LEU A 319 -9.86 -1.27 6.64
N VAL A 320 -8.96 -0.94 5.72
CA VAL A 320 -7.51 -1.12 5.84
C VAL A 320 -6.82 0.19 5.49
N ASP A 321 -5.62 0.43 6.02
CA ASP A 321 -4.76 1.57 5.68
C ASP A 321 -3.49 1.09 4.95
N PRO A 322 -3.50 0.91 3.62
CA PRO A 322 -2.40 0.24 2.89
C PRO A 322 -1.05 0.97 2.96
N SER A 323 -1.09 2.28 3.17
CA SER A 323 0.06 3.19 3.20
C SER A 323 0.44 3.60 4.63
N GLY A 324 -0.44 3.28 5.58
CA GLY A 324 -0.41 3.87 6.91
C GLY A 324 -0.77 5.35 6.89
N ASN A 325 -1.37 5.94 5.84
CA ASN A 325 -1.94 7.30 5.77
C ASN A 325 -2.94 7.36 4.56
N TRP A 326 -4.27 7.27 4.73
CA TRP A 326 -5.18 7.09 3.56
C TRP A 326 -5.61 8.43 2.88
N GLN A 327 -5.78 8.60 1.54
CA GLN A 327 -5.59 7.71 0.36
C GLN A 327 -4.31 8.02 -0.42
N GLU A 328 -3.41 7.04 -0.49
CA GLU A 328 -2.19 7.09 -1.30
C GLU A 328 -2.52 7.07 -2.81
N GLY A 329 -2.05 8.07 -3.55
CA GLY A 329 -2.10 8.16 -5.01
C GLY A 329 -2.92 9.32 -5.58
N ASP A 330 -3.81 9.93 -4.80
CA ASP A 330 -4.65 11.05 -5.25
C ASP A 330 -3.82 12.36 -5.40
N GLU A 331 -2.73 12.51 -4.64
CA GLU A 331 -1.79 13.64 -4.67
C GLU A 331 -0.97 13.74 -5.96
N LYS A 332 -0.89 12.63 -6.72
CA LYS A 332 -0.10 12.52 -7.96
C LYS A 332 -0.87 12.98 -9.20
N PHE A 333 -2.18 13.20 -9.11
CA PHE A 333 -3.00 13.64 -10.25
C PHE A 333 -2.85 15.13 -10.55
N PRO A 334 -3.16 15.61 -11.77
CA PRO A 334 -3.16 17.04 -12.07
C PRO A 334 -4.08 17.85 -11.16
N LYS A 335 -3.67 19.08 -10.83
CA LYS A 335 -4.31 19.93 -9.81
C LYS A 335 -5.82 20.11 -10.01
N ALA A 336 -6.28 20.26 -11.26
CA ALA A 336 -7.69 20.38 -11.60
C ALA A 336 -8.53 19.13 -11.23
N ILE A 337 -7.95 17.93 -11.34
CA ILE A 337 -8.61 16.67 -10.97
C ILE A 337 -8.67 16.53 -9.45
N GLN A 338 -7.59 16.92 -8.75
CA GLN A 338 -7.60 16.95 -7.30
C GLN A 338 -8.67 17.92 -6.76
N ASP A 339 -8.79 19.11 -7.37
CA ASP A 339 -9.73 20.14 -6.93
C ASP A 339 -11.19 19.73 -7.22
N GLU A 340 -11.46 19.01 -8.31
CA GLU A 340 -12.79 18.46 -8.61
C GLU A 340 -13.16 17.27 -7.70
N ILE A 341 -12.22 16.39 -7.37
CA ILE A 341 -12.44 15.32 -6.36
C ILE A 341 -12.79 15.94 -5.01
N LYS A 342 -12.10 17.02 -4.60
CA LYS A 342 -12.40 17.76 -3.37
C LYS A 342 -13.78 18.40 -3.40
N ARG A 343 -14.17 19.03 -4.52
CA ARG A 343 -15.51 19.61 -4.70
C ARG A 343 -16.62 18.55 -4.61
N LEU A 344 -16.42 17.39 -5.22
CA LEU A 344 -17.39 16.28 -5.19
C LEU A 344 -17.53 15.69 -3.78
N THR A 345 -16.47 15.64 -2.99
CA THR A 345 -16.53 15.25 -1.57
C THR A 345 -17.41 16.21 -0.75
N ILE A 346 -17.31 17.52 -0.98
CA ILE A 346 -18.16 18.51 -0.30
C ILE A 346 -19.63 18.33 -0.69
N LEU A 347 -19.92 18.06 -1.97
CA LEU A 347 -21.29 17.82 -2.45
C LEU A 347 -21.86 16.50 -1.92
N TYR A 348 -21.03 15.46 -1.79
CA TYR A 348 -21.42 14.16 -1.23
C TYR A 348 -21.87 14.30 0.22
N ASN A 349 -21.17 15.11 1.01
CA ASN A 349 -21.51 15.35 2.42
C ASN A 349 -22.79 16.19 2.60
N ASN A 350 -23.12 17.06 1.64
CA ASN A 350 -24.31 17.90 1.67
C ASN A 350 -25.55 17.25 1.02
N ALA A 351 -25.40 16.08 0.38
CA ALA A 351 -26.48 15.38 -0.29
C ALA A 351 -27.44 14.73 0.72
N LYS A 352 -28.75 14.92 0.52
CA LYS A 352 -29.80 14.52 1.47
C LYS A 352 -30.29 13.10 1.25
N THR A 353 -30.11 12.57 0.04
CA THR A 353 -30.59 11.25 -0.34
C THR A 353 -29.46 10.30 -0.74
N LYS A 354 -29.70 9.00 -0.57
CA LYS A 354 -28.73 7.94 -0.95
C LYS A 354 -28.42 7.96 -2.46
N ALA A 355 -29.44 8.20 -3.29
CA ALA A 355 -29.29 8.27 -4.75
C ALA A 355 -28.37 9.43 -5.19
N GLU A 356 -28.48 10.59 -4.55
CA GLU A 356 -27.58 11.72 -4.79
C GLU A 356 -26.14 11.41 -4.35
N ARG A 357 -25.98 10.78 -3.19
CA ARG A 357 -24.66 10.34 -2.69
C ARG A 357 -23.99 9.33 -3.62
N ASP A 358 -24.73 8.35 -4.11
CA ASP A 358 -24.20 7.35 -5.04
C ASP A 358 -23.85 7.97 -6.41
N ALA A 359 -24.67 8.90 -6.92
CA ALA A 359 -24.37 9.63 -8.15
C ALA A 359 -23.11 10.50 -8.03
N ILE A 360 -22.91 11.17 -6.89
CA ILE A 360 -21.73 12.00 -6.63
C ILE A 360 -20.48 11.12 -6.44
N ARG A 361 -20.61 9.98 -5.73
CA ARG A 361 -19.53 8.99 -5.57
C ARG A 361 -19.04 8.47 -6.91
N ASN A 362 -19.96 8.15 -7.82
CA ASN A 362 -19.62 7.67 -9.17
C ASN A 362 -18.88 8.73 -9.99
N LYS A 363 -19.26 10.01 -9.87
CA LYS A 363 -18.53 11.13 -10.50
C LYS A 363 -17.11 11.28 -9.94
N ALA A 364 -16.93 11.11 -8.63
CA ALA A 364 -15.61 11.21 -8.01
C ALA A 364 -14.68 10.06 -8.44
N ASN A 365 -15.23 8.85 -8.62
CA ASN A 365 -14.47 7.70 -9.11
C ASN A 365 -14.04 7.86 -10.57
N LEU A 366 -14.89 8.46 -11.42
CA LEU A 366 -14.54 8.80 -12.80
C LEU A 366 -13.39 9.82 -12.88
N GLN A 367 -13.40 10.85 -12.02
CA GLN A 367 -12.30 11.83 -11.96
C GLN A 367 -10.96 11.19 -11.59
N ARG A 368 -10.96 10.24 -10.65
CA ARG A 368 -9.75 9.47 -10.29
C ARG A 368 -9.25 8.61 -11.45
N GLU A 369 -10.15 8.04 -12.25
CA GLU A 369 -9.79 7.25 -13.43
C GLU A 369 -9.13 8.11 -14.52
N ILE A 370 -9.69 9.29 -14.79
CA ILE A 370 -9.10 10.29 -15.69
C ILE A 370 -7.71 10.72 -15.18
N GLY A 371 -7.57 10.94 -13.86
CA GLY A 371 -6.31 11.32 -13.23
C GLY A 371 -5.20 10.28 -13.43
N ARG A 372 -5.55 8.99 -13.26
CA ARG A 372 -4.62 7.88 -13.51
C ARG A 372 -4.16 7.82 -14.97
N GLN A 373 -5.06 8.04 -15.93
CA GLN A 373 -4.71 8.05 -17.36
C GLN A 373 -3.80 9.23 -17.73
N GLN A 374 -4.07 10.42 -17.19
CA GLN A 374 -3.24 11.61 -17.45
C GLN A 374 -1.83 11.47 -16.84
N LEU A 375 -1.72 10.88 -15.65
CA LEU A 375 -0.43 10.60 -15.03
C LEU A 375 0.40 9.60 -15.85
N ALA A 376 -0.24 8.53 -16.35
CA ALA A 376 0.39 7.54 -17.21
C ALA A 376 0.89 8.15 -18.54
N ASN A 377 0.09 9.02 -19.17
CA ASN A 377 0.47 9.70 -20.40
C ASN A 377 1.63 10.70 -20.18
N ASN A 378 1.62 11.45 -19.09
CA ASN A 378 2.70 12.39 -18.76
C ASN A 378 4.02 11.67 -18.45
N LEU A 379 3.96 10.50 -17.80
CA LEU A 379 5.14 9.69 -17.54
C LEU A 379 5.73 9.13 -18.85
N LEU A 380 4.87 8.67 -19.77
CA LEU A 380 5.30 8.21 -21.09
C LEU A 380 5.95 9.34 -21.90
N LEU A 381 5.36 10.53 -21.92
CA LEU A 381 5.93 11.69 -22.61
C LEU A 381 7.29 12.12 -22.04
N LYS A 382 7.47 12.05 -20.71
CA LYS A 382 8.77 12.30 -20.05
C LYS A 382 9.83 11.27 -20.45
N LYS A 383 9.48 9.98 -20.48
CA LYS A 383 10.40 8.91 -20.95
C LYS A 383 10.78 9.12 -22.41
N ILE A 384 9.82 9.44 -23.27
CA ILE A 384 10.08 9.75 -24.69
C ILE A 384 11.02 10.95 -24.81
N GLY A 385 10.78 12.04 -24.07
CA GLY A 385 11.64 13.23 -24.09
C GLY A 385 13.08 12.96 -23.66
N ALA A 386 13.27 12.24 -22.55
CA ALA A 386 14.60 11.86 -22.08
C ALA A 386 15.32 10.88 -23.01
N GLY A 387 14.57 9.98 -23.65
CA GLY A 387 15.09 9.14 -24.72
C GLY A 387 15.61 9.98 -25.88
N LEU A 388 14.80 10.91 -26.40
CA LEU A 388 15.22 11.78 -27.51
C LEU A 388 16.48 12.58 -27.16
N GLU A 389 16.56 13.14 -25.95
CA GLU A 389 17.73 13.91 -25.50
C GLU A 389 19.00 13.06 -25.39
N SER A 390 18.89 11.85 -24.82
CA SER A 390 20.03 10.94 -24.66
C SER A 390 20.48 10.33 -26.00
N GLY A 391 19.54 10.00 -26.89
CA GLY A 391 19.84 9.54 -28.25
C GLY A 391 20.61 10.59 -29.06
N ALA A 392 20.19 11.85 -28.97
CA ALA A 392 20.89 12.96 -29.62
C ALA A 392 22.30 13.14 -29.05
N ARG A 393 22.47 13.07 -27.72
CA ARG A 393 23.79 13.17 -27.07
C ARG A 393 24.75 12.07 -27.48
N GLU A 394 24.29 10.83 -27.55
CA GLU A 394 25.14 9.68 -27.88
C GLU A 394 25.68 9.78 -29.32
N VAL A 395 24.83 10.16 -30.28
CA VAL A 395 25.24 10.43 -31.67
C VAL A 395 26.22 11.60 -31.74
N ILE A 396 25.95 12.70 -31.03
CA ILE A 396 26.84 13.88 -31.09
C ILE A 396 28.21 13.57 -30.48
N ASN A 397 28.28 12.73 -29.45
CA ASN A 397 29.52 12.34 -28.80
C ASN A 397 30.33 11.30 -29.59
N SER A 398 29.70 10.52 -30.48
CA SER A 398 30.39 9.53 -31.31
C SER A 398 31.00 10.13 -32.59
N TYR A 399 30.65 11.37 -32.93
CA TYR A 399 31.31 12.13 -33.99
C TYR A 399 32.34 13.10 -33.39
N ASP A 400 33.51 13.21 -34.02
CA ASP A 400 34.48 14.26 -33.69
C ASP A 400 34.02 15.59 -34.33
N VAL A 401 32.95 16.16 -33.77
CA VAL A 401 32.39 17.46 -34.20
C VAL A 401 33.27 18.64 -33.73
N GLY A 402 34.43 18.35 -33.14
CA GLY A 402 35.39 19.34 -32.63
C GLY A 402 35.88 20.29 -33.72
N ASP A 403 36.23 19.75 -34.89
CA ASP A 403 36.81 20.55 -35.97
C ASP A 403 35.73 21.31 -36.79
N ALA A 404 34.52 20.74 -36.92
CA ALA A 404 33.44 21.36 -37.72
C ALA A 404 32.74 22.54 -37.01
N LEU A 405 32.78 22.62 -35.67
CA LEU A 405 32.14 23.68 -34.89
C LEU A 405 33.05 24.89 -34.63
N LEU A 406 34.37 24.73 -34.74
CA LEU A 406 35.34 25.82 -34.62
C LEU A 406 35.27 26.82 -35.79
N ASP A 407 34.86 26.37 -36.97
CA ASP A 407 34.92 27.16 -38.22
C ASP A 407 33.75 28.17 -38.39
N ILE A 408 32.73 28.12 -37.54
CA ILE A 408 31.51 28.96 -37.63
C ILE A 408 31.15 29.71 -36.33
N GLY A 409 32.02 29.67 -35.32
CA GLY A 409 31.96 30.59 -34.17
C GLY A 409 30.79 30.43 -33.19
N GLN A 410 30.07 29.30 -33.19
CA GLN A 410 29.01 29.03 -32.20
C GLN A 410 29.46 28.12 -31.05
N ARG A 411 28.98 28.40 -29.84
CA ARG A 411 29.25 27.58 -28.65
C ARG A 411 28.40 26.30 -28.68
N LYS A 412 29.01 25.14 -28.41
CA LYS A 412 28.36 23.81 -28.31
C LYS A 412 26.98 23.84 -27.65
N GLY A 413 26.80 24.68 -26.61
CA GLY A 413 25.55 24.95 -25.88
C GLY A 413 24.31 25.28 -26.71
N GLU A 414 24.44 26.04 -27.80
CA GLU A 414 23.29 26.56 -28.58
C GLU A 414 22.77 25.56 -29.61
N ALA A 415 23.65 24.70 -30.15
CA ALA A 415 23.26 23.56 -30.99
C ALA A 415 22.43 22.51 -30.21
N TYR A 416 22.67 22.35 -28.89
CA TYR A 416 21.87 21.47 -28.02
C TYR A 416 20.40 21.89 -27.92
N ARG A 417 20.09 23.19 -27.99
CA ARG A 417 18.72 23.71 -27.86
C ARG A 417 17.92 23.64 -29.17
N ALA A 418 18.59 23.73 -30.32
CA ALA A 418 17.93 23.69 -31.63
C ALA A 418 17.44 22.29 -32.05
N ALA A 419 18.05 21.21 -31.54
CA ALA A 419 17.66 19.84 -31.86
C ALA A 419 16.41 19.35 -31.08
N VAL A 420 16.07 19.98 -29.96
CA VAL A 420 14.99 19.54 -29.05
C VAL A 420 14.20 20.75 -28.54
N CYS A 421 13.36 21.36 -29.38
CA CYS A 421 12.43 22.41 -28.94
C CYS A 421 11.11 21.75 -28.50
N LEU A 422 10.92 21.56 -27.19
CA LEU A 422 9.75 20.90 -26.58
C LEU A 422 8.53 21.81 -26.35
N GLU A 423 8.61 23.10 -26.68
CA GLU A 423 7.54 24.08 -26.38
C GLU A 423 6.67 24.48 -27.59
N ASP A 424 7.11 24.22 -28.83
CA ASP A 424 6.34 24.48 -30.05
C ASP A 424 6.61 23.41 -31.13
N PRO A 425 5.67 22.47 -31.36
CA PRO A 425 5.82 21.38 -32.34
C PRO A 425 5.97 21.86 -33.79
N SER A 426 5.65 23.11 -34.11
CA SER A 426 5.82 23.67 -35.44
C SER A 426 7.29 23.97 -35.79
N LYS A 427 8.16 24.04 -34.77
CA LYS A 427 9.60 24.36 -34.90
C LYS A 427 10.55 23.18 -34.67
N ALA A 428 10.01 21.99 -34.41
CA ALA A 428 10.81 20.77 -34.22
C ALA A 428 11.35 20.22 -35.55
N LEU A 429 12.67 19.97 -35.61
CA LEU A 429 13.36 19.38 -36.76
C LEU A 429 13.02 17.88 -36.99
N ILE A 430 12.42 17.20 -36.01
CA ILE A 430 12.08 15.78 -36.07
C ILE A 430 10.60 15.58 -35.67
N LYS A 431 9.81 14.94 -36.55
CA LYS A 431 8.40 14.56 -36.29
C LYS A 431 8.18 13.08 -36.56
N ALA A 432 7.44 12.39 -35.68
CA ALA A 432 7.16 10.96 -35.80
C ALA A 432 5.91 10.70 -36.68
N GLY A 433 6.03 9.84 -37.70
CA GLY A 433 4.96 9.40 -38.59
C GLY A 433 4.70 7.88 -38.51
N SER A 434 3.47 7.46 -38.78
CA SER A 434 2.85 6.22 -38.28
C SER A 434 3.10 4.91 -39.02
N LYS A 435 4.01 4.82 -39.99
CA LYS A 435 4.34 3.54 -40.66
C LYS A 435 5.79 3.51 -41.12
N GLY A 436 6.60 2.62 -40.53
CA GLY A 436 7.90 2.13 -41.00
C GLY A 436 8.89 3.16 -41.56
N VAL A 437 9.99 3.39 -40.84
CA VAL A 437 11.08 4.35 -41.13
C VAL A 437 11.22 4.72 -42.61
N LYS A 438 10.71 5.91 -42.96
CA LYS A 438 11.07 6.66 -44.17
C LYS A 438 11.28 8.11 -43.77
N PHE A 439 12.51 8.59 -43.82
CA PHE A 439 12.82 10.01 -43.63
C PHE A 439 13.16 10.68 -44.96
N ALA A 440 12.36 11.71 -45.27
CA ALA A 440 12.69 12.99 -45.89
C ALA A 440 11.71 13.40 -47.01
N LYS A 441 10.96 14.49 -46.78
CA LYS A 441 10.78 15.55 -47.80
C LYS A 441 10.36 16.89 -47.17
N ALA A 442 11.30 17.83 -47.32
CA ALA A 442 11.37 19.29 -47.18
C ALA A 442 10.09 20.15 -47.02
N VAL A 443 10.22 21.22 -46.23
CA VAL A 443 9.65 22.57 -46.49
C VAL A 443 10.76 23.61 -46.20
N PRO A 444 10.89 24.69 -47.01
CA PRO A 444 12.15 25.32 -47.36
C PRO A 444 12.52 26.50 -46.46
N TYR A 445 13.79 26.89 -46.56
CA TYR A 445 14.53 27.92 -45.81
C TYR A 445 15.29 27.37 -44.59
N ILE A 446 16.61 27.24 -44.81
CA ILE A 446 17.68 27.07 -43.82
C ILE A 446 17.98 25.61 -43.40
N GLY A 447 18.43 24.81 -44.36
CA GLY A 447 19.83 24.35 -44.41
C GLY A 447 20.40 23.33 -43.40
N TRP A 448 19.65 22.73 -42.46
CA TRP A 448 20.22 21.66 -41.60
C TRP A 448 19.30 20.43 -41.54
N ALA A 449 19.50 19.48 -42.47
CA ALA A 449 19.06 18.11 -42.30
C ALA A 449 20.27 17.30 -41.84
N ALA A 450 20.42 17.10 -40.53
CA ALA A 450 21.38 16.13 -40.02
C ALA A 450 20.84 14.73 -40.35
N TRP A 451 21.36 14.12 -41.40
CA TRP A 451 21.29 12.67 -41.55
C TRP A 451 22.06 12.09 -40.38
N ILE A 452 21.39 11.41 -39.46
CA ILE A 452 22.05 10.56 -38.46
C ILE A 452 22.52 9.34 -39.26
N PRO A 453 23.82 9.21 -39.60
CA PRO A 453 24.28 8.13 -40.46
C PRO A 453 24.24 6.80 -39.72
N ASP A 454 24.18 6.85 -38.39
CA ASP A 454 24.20 5.68 -37.52
C ASP A 454 22.95 5.58 -36.64
N ALA A 455 21.89 5.00 -37.22
CA ALA A 455 20.64 4.72 -36.53
C ALA A 455 20.82 3.80 -35.31
N VAL A 456 21.93 3.06 -35.26
CA VAL A 456 22.25 2.13 -34.18
C VAL A 456 22.64 2.90 -32.91
N ASP A 457 23.48 3.93 -33.01
CA ASP A 457 23.93 4.69 -31.85
C ASP A 457 22.86 5.66 -31.32
N PHE A 458 22.03 6.24 -32.19
CA PHE A 458 20.84 6.97 -31.75
C PHE A 458 19.87 6.05 -31.01
N GLY A 459 19.61 4.86 -31.55
CA GLY A 459 18.75 3.86 -30.91
C GLY A 459 19.27 3.44 -29.53
N LYS A 460 20.59 3.22 -29.39
CA LYS A 460 21.23 2.90 -28.11
C LYS A 460 21.10 4.06 -27.11
N GLY A 461 21.44 5.28 -27.52
CA GLY A 461 21.33 6.45 -26.66
C GLY A 461 19.88 6.77 -26.29
N PHE A 462 18.94 6.57 -27.22
CA PHE A 462 17.51 6.77 -26.98
C PHE A 462 16.98 5.79 -25.96
N MET A 463 17.24 4.50 -26.14
CA MET A 463 16.80 3.49 -25.18
C MET A 463 17.48 3.66 -23.82
N LYS A 464 18.73 4.11 -23.79
CA LYS A 464 19.46 4.42 -22.55
C LYS A 464 18.80 5.57 -21.78
N GLY A 465 18.40 6.65 -22.46
CA GLY A 465 17.69 7.77 -21.83
C GLY A 465 16.25 7.45 -21.47
N PHE A 466 15.53 6.76 -22.36
CA PHE A 466 14.15 6.35 -22.16
C PHE A 466 13.99 5.39 -20.98
N ASN A 467 14.98 4.51 -20.78
CA ASN A 467 15.01 3.54 -19.66
C ASN A 467 15.66 4.10 -18.38
N SER A 468 16.23 5.32 -18.41
CA SER A 468 16.86 5.95 -17.24
C SER A 468 15.87 6.66 -16.31
N LEU A 469 14.64 6.90 -16.80
CA LEU A 469 13.45 7.30 -16.06
C LEU A 469 12.45 6.14 -16.08
#